data_AF-A0A7X7UW14-F1
#
_entry.id   AF-A0A7X7UW14-F1
#
_cell.length_a   1.000
_cell.length_b   1.000
_cell.length_c   1.000
_cell.angle_alpha   90.00
_cell.angle_beta   90.00
_cell.angle_gamma   90.00
#
_symmetry.space_group_name_H-M   'P 1'
#
loop_
_entity.id
_entity.type
_entity.pdbx_description
1 polymer ?
#
loop_
_entity_poly.entity_id
_entity_poly.type
_entity_poly.pdbx_seq_one_letter_code
_entity_poly.pdbx_strand_id
1 'polypeptide(L)'
;MPVLLRNATYVDWESLEFFHTNIVVDEGINKSIHLVDDLKTLSSIADYQQIDCHGKLVTKAFAVGHHHAYSAMARGMPAPRKQPENFYEILKYVWWTLDKCLDRDTVELSALVTAISCAKAGSTFIIDHHASPSFIHWSLEVMAKAFERVGLSHLLCYEITDRDGMDKARQGLTATEEYLKTHQGLVGLHASFTVGDETLKQATDLMQRFNSGIHVHVA
;
A
#
# COMPACT_ATOMS: atom_id res chain seq x y z
N MET A 1 9.91 -7.84 -22.23
CA MET A 1 11.31 -8.12 -22.56
C MET A 1 12.10 -8.29 -21.27
N PRO A 2 13.07 -9.22 -21.17
CA PRO A 2 13.95 -9.29 -20.01
C PRO A 2 14.86 -8.05 -19.92
N VAL A 3 15.31 -7.70 -18.72
CA VAL A 3 16.11 -6.49 -18.45
C VAL A 3 17.51 -6.90 -17.98
N LEU A 4 18.54 -6.23 -18.48
CA LEU A 4 19.92 -6.35 -18.03
C LEU A 4 20.37 -5.02 -17.42
N LEU A 5 20.62 -5.01 -16.12
CA LEU A 5 21.28 -3.91 -15.42
C LEU A 5 22.79 -4.12 -15.45
N ARG A 6 23.54 -3.20 -16.08
CA ARG A 6 24.99 -3.32 -16.25
C ARG A 6 25.74 -2.47 -15.25
N ASN A 7 26.92 -2.91 -14.83
CA ASN A 7 27.85 -2.14 -13.99
C ASN A 7 27.22 -1.64 -12.67
N ALA A 8 26.34 -2.43 -12.07
CA ALA A 8 25.66 -2.04 -10.84
C ALA A 8 26.59 -2.23 -9.63
N THR A 9 26.51 -1.31 -8.68
CA THR A 9 26.90 -1.60 -7.30
C THR A 9 25.66 -2.14 -6.58
N TYR A 10 25.61 -3.46 -6.37
CA TYR A 10 24.50 -4.11 -5.67
C TYR A 10 24.70 -3.99 -4.16
N VAL A 11 23.62 -3.62 -3.46
CA VAL A 11 23.54 -3.59 -2.00
C VAL A 11 22.62 -4.71 -1.56
N ASP A 12 23.22 -5.73 -0.93
CA ASP A 12 22.45 -6.84 -0.39
C ASP A 12 21.63 -6.37 0.82
N TRP A 13 20.33 -6.66 0.81
CA TRP A 13 19.41 -6.15 1.83
C TRP A 13 19.44 -6.95 3.13
N GLU A 14 20.03 -8.16 3.13
CA GLU A 14 20.17 -9.00 4.32
C GLU A 14 21.53 -8.77 4.99
N SER A 15 22.62 -8.83 4.22
CA SER A 15 23.99 -8.69 4.75
C SER A 15 24.47 -7.24 4.81
N LEU A 16 23.85 -6.33 4.05
CA LEU A 16 24.27 -4.93 3.86
C LEU A 16 25.64 -4.79 3.16
N GLU A 17 26.12 -5.85 2.52
CA GLU A 17 27.37 -5.83 1.75
C GLU A 17 27.18 -5.17 0.38
N PHE A 18 28.29 -4.61 -0.13
CA PHE A 18 28.36 -3.90 -1.39
C PHE A 18 29.31 -4.63 -2.34
N PHE A 19 28.85 -4.91 -3.55
CA PHE A 19 29.70 -5.50 -4.58
C PHE A 19 29.27 -5.11 -5.99
N HIS A 20 30.21 -5.21 -6.93
CA HIS A 20 30.00 -4.84 -8.32
C HIS A 20 29.57 -6.06 -9.12
N THR A 21 28.49 -5.94 -9.89
CA THR A 21 27.97 -7.04 -10.71
C THR A 21 27.06 -6.53 -11.82
N ASN A 22 26.56 -7.44 -12.66
CA ASN A 22 25.44 -7.18 -13.55
C ASN A 22 24.21 -7.97 -13.06
N ILE A 23 23.02 -7.51 -13.40
CA ILE A 23 21.77 -8.11 -12.91
C ILE A 23 20.87 -8.40 -14.09
N VAL A 24 20.48 -9.67 -14.25
CA VAL A 24 19.49 -10.09 -15.23
C VAL A 24 18.15 -10.27 -14.54
N VAL A 25 17.11 -9.65 -15.09
CA VAL A 25 15.72 -9.77 -14.64
C VAL A 25 14.93 -10.42 -15.77
N ASP A 26 14.44 -11.62 -15.50
CA ASP A 26 13.61 -12.38 -16.44
C ASP A 26 12.23 -11.74 -16.59
N GLU A 27 11.66 -11.79 -17.80
CA GLU A 27 10.34 -11.22 -18.05
C GLU A 27 9.21 -12.06 -17.45
N GLY A 28 8.40 -11.43 -16.59
CA GLY A 28 7.12 -11.94 -16.12
C GLY A 28 6.94 -11.86 -14.61
N ILE A 29 5.75 -12.22 -14.15
CA ILE A 29 5.41 -12.28 -12.73
C ILE A 29 6.09 -13.49 -12.09
N ASN A 30 6.66 -13.31 -10.89
CA ASN A 30 7.38 -14.36 -10.12
C ASN A 30 8.57 -14.98 -10.86
N LYS A 31 9.22 -14.21 -11.73
CA LYS A 31 10.43 -14.64 -12.42
C LYS A 31 11.68 -14.25 -11.65
N SER A 32 12.79 -14.89 -12.01
CA SER A 32 14.03 -14.84 -11.25
C SER A 32 14.83 -13.58 -11.55
N ILE A 33 15.62 -13.18 -10.56
CA ILE A 33 16.67 -12.17 -10.67
C ILE A 33 18.00 -12.89 -10.47
N HIS A 34 18.94 -12.67 -11.38
CA HIS A 34 20.24 -13.35 -11.38
C HIS A 34 21.37 -12.31 -11.32
N LEU A 35 22.33 -12.52 -10.43
CA LEU A 35 23.58 -11.76 -10.40
C LEU A 35 24.58 -12.43 -11.35
N VAL A 36 25.19 -11.66 -12.24
CA VAL A 36 26.03 -12.14 -13.34
C VAL A 36 27.31 -11.33 -13.43
N ASP A 37 28.43 -11.97 -13.10
CA ASP A 37 29.75 -11.32 -13.15
C ASP A 37 30.34 -11.31 -14.57
N ASP A 38 30.25 -12.43 -15.29
CA ASP A 38 30.70 -12.53 -16.69
C ASP A 38 29.52 -12.59 -17.66
N LEU A 39 29.31 -11.49 -18.39
CA LEU A 39 28.25 -11.39 -19.40
C LEU A 39 28.40 -12.39 -20.56
N LYS A 40 29.59 -12.99 -20.77
CA LYS A 40 29.78 -14.03 -21.80
C LYS A 40 28.98 -15.30 -21.53
N THR A 41 28.49 -15.48 -20.30
CA THR A 41 27.61 -16.60 -19.93
C THR A 41 26.20 -16.46 -20.51
N LEU A 42 25.82 -15.25 -20.95
CA LEU A 42 24.53 -14.99 -21.57
C LEU A 42 24.57 -15.35 -23.06
N SER A 43 23.60 -16.17 -23.49
CA SER A 43 23.51 -16.66 -24.88
C SER A 43 23.30 -15.55 -25.92
N SER A 44 22.61 -14.46 -25.55
CA SER A 44 22.40 -13.29 -26.41
C SER A 44 22.05 -12.04 -25.59
N ILE A 45 23.03 -11.18 -25.32
CA ILE A 45 22.82 -9.93 -24.58
C ILE A 45 21.94 -8.93 -25.37
N ALA A 46 21.87 -9.08 -26.69
CA ALA A 46 21.11 -8.19 -27.57
C ALA A 46 19.58 -8.28 -27.35
N ASP A 47 19.10 -9.37 -26.76
CA ASP A 47 17.67 -9.61 -26.53
C ASP A 47 17.15 -8.96 -25.24
N TYR A 48 18.03 -8.33 -24.46
CA TYR A 48 17.70 -7.67 -23.19
C TYR A 48 17.53 -6.17 -23.36
N GLN A 49 16.57 -5.60 -22.63
CA GLN A 49 16.57 -4.16 -22.36
C GLN A 49 17.77 -3.82 -21.48
N GLN A 50 18.73 -3.07 -22.02
CA GLN A 50 19.94 -2.73 -21.27
C GLN A 50 19.78 -1.40 -20.54
N ILE A 51 20.16 -1.37 -19.26
CA ILE A 51 20.23 -0.17 -18.42
C ILE A 51 21.63 -0.10 -17.82
N ASP A 52 22.35 1.01 -18.05
CA ASP A 52 23.64 1.25 -17.40
C ASP A 52 23.43 1.83 -16.00
N CYS A 53 23.96 1.11 -15.02
CA CYS A 53 23.91 1.42 -13.60
C CYS A 53 25.26 1.88 -13.06
N HIS A 54 26.22 2.24 -13.91
CA HIS A 54 27.48 2.81 -13.46
C HIS A 54 27.26 4.01 -12.53
N GLY A 55 27.88 3.97 -11.34
CA GLY A 55 27.74 4.99 -10.31
C GLY A 55 26.38 4.98 -9.58
N LYS A 56 25.53 3.97 -9.80
CA LYS A 56 24.24 3.81 -9.12
C LYS A 56 24.25 2.61 -8.18
N LEU A 57 23.47 2.73 -7.12
CA LEU A 57 23.18 1.62 -6.21
C LEU A 57 21.93 0.87 -6.70
N VAL A 58 21.97 -0.45 -6.67
CA VAL A 58 20.81 -1.31 -6.90
C VAL A 58 20.57 -2.15 -5.65
N THR A 59 19.34 -2.20 -5.17
CA THR A 59 18.95 -3.02 -4.02
C THR A 59 17.54 -3.55 -4.20
N LYS A 60 17.08 -4.37 -3.25
CA LYS A 60 15.70 -4.83 -3.20
C LYS A 60 14.77 -3.63 -2.98
N ALA A 61 13.68 -3.59 -3.74
CA ALA A 61 12.69 -2.53 -3.61
C ALA A 61 12.09 -2.48 -2.20
N PHE A 62 11.73 -1.27 -1.76
CA PHE A 62 11.11 -1.07 -0.45
C PHE A 62 9.64 -1.51 -0.43
N ALA A 63 9.13 -1.68 0.78
CA ALA A 63 7.72 -1.84 1.07
C ALA A 63 7.27 -0.79 2.08
N VAL A 64 6.13 -0.16 1.84
CA VAL A 64 5.47 0.70 2.81
C VAL A 64 4.62 -0.17 3.73
N GLY A 65 5.06 -0.33 4.97
CA GLY A 65 4.41 -1.22 5.95
C GLY A 65 3.07 -0.70 6.50
N HIS A 66 2.77 0.59 6.32
CA HIS A 66 1.50 1.20 6.68
C HIS A 66 1.35 2.55 5.97
N HIS A 67 0.19 2.83 5.39
CA HIS A 67 -0.12 4.09 4.72
C HIS A 67 -1.60 4.45 4.86
N HIS A 68 -1.90 5.74 4.70
CA HIS A 68 -3.25 6.31 4.61
C HIS A 68 -3.43 7.01 3.26
N ALA A 69 -3.55 6.26 2.16
CA ALA A 69 -3.54 6.81 0.81
C ALA A 69 -4.69 7.78 0.57
N TYR A 70 -5.83 7.61 1.24
CA TYR A 70 -6.98 8.51 1.14
C TYR A 70 -6.66 9.96 1.51
N SER A 71 -5.58 10.19 2.25
CA SER A 71 -5.14 11.52 2.69
C SER A 71 -4.20 12.22 1.70
N ALA A 72 -3.84 11.59 0.57
CA ALA A 72 -2.80 12.10 -0.33
C ALA A 72 -3.06 13.53 -0.86
N MET A 73 -4.34 13.90 -0.99
CA MET A 73 -4.78 15.22 -1.46
C MET A 73 -4.91 16.26 -0.33
N ALA A 74 -4.61 15.90 0.92
CA ALA A 74 -4.70 16.82 2.06
C ALA A 74 -3.52 17.81 2.17
N ARG A 75 -2.45 17.63 1.38
CA ARG A 75 -1.30 18.55 1.41
C ARG A 75 -1.72 19.94 0.96
N GLY A 76 -1.54 20.92 1.83
CA GLY A 76 -1.96 22.31 1.60
C GLY A 76 -3.43 22.59 1.93
N MET A 77 -4.14 21.63 2.53
CA MET A 77 -5.49 21.87 3.05
C MET A 77 -5.50 22.98 4.10
N PRO A 78 -6.51 23.88 4.11
CA PRO A 78 -6.63 24.91 5.14
C PRO A 78 -6.68 24.33 6.55
N ALA A 79 -6.24 25.12 7.52
CA ALA A 79 -6.35 24.75 8.93
C ALA A 79 -7.83 24.57 9.35
N PRO A 80 -8.12 23.65 10.28
CA PRO A 80 -9.46 23.52 10.85
C PRO A 80 -9.89 24.81 11.57
N ARG A 81 -11.20 25.01 11.73
CA ARG A 81 -11.77 26.20 12.39
C ARG A 81 -11.26 26.40 13.82
N LYS A 82 -10.99 25.31 14.53
CA LYS A 82 -10.39 25.30 15.87
C LYS A 82 -9.02 24.63 15.76
N GLN A 83 -7.99 25.27 16.33
CA GLN A 83 -6.67 24.65 16.46
C GLN A 83 -6.76 23.44 17.40
N PRO A 84 -6.38 22.23 16.97
CA PRO A 84 -6.43 21.05 17.81
C PRO A 84 -5.34 21.10 18.88
N GLU A 85 -5.69 20.72 20.11
CA GLU A 85 -4.80 20.73 21.27
C GLU A 85 -4.28 19.34 21.64
N ASN A 86 -4.84 18.28 21.05
CA ASN A 86 -4.45 16.90 21.30
C ASN A 86 -4.75 16.00 20.08
N PHE A 87 -4.26 14.75 20.10
CA PHE A 87 -4.42 13.81 18.99
C PHE A 87 -5.89 13.54 18.62
N TYR A 88 -6.77 13.38 19.60
CA TYR A 88 -8.19 13.17 19.36
C TYR A 88 -8.83 14.37 18.63
N GLU A 89 -8.43 15.59 18.98
CA GLU A 89 -8.88 16.79 18.28
C GLU A 89 -8.32 16.88 16.85
N ILE A 90 -7.08 16.44 16.60
CA ILE A 90 -6.52 16.34 15.24
C ILE A 90 -7.39 15.37 14.42
N LEU A 91 -7.69 14.18 14.95
CA LEU A 91 -8.57 13.22 14.32
C LEU A 91 -9.94 13.85 14.00
N LYS A 92 -10.60 14.42 15.00
CA LYS A 92 -11.95 14.96 14.87
C LYS A 92 -12.06 16.15 13.93
N TYR A 93 -11.14 17.10 14.03
CA TYR A 93 -11.25 18.37 13.30
C TYR A 93 -10.60 18.32 11.91
N VAL A 94 -9.69 17.37 11.67
CA VAL A 94 -8.99 17.25 10.39
C VAL A 94 -9.37 15.95 9.69
N TRP A 95 -8.96 14.81 10.23
CA TRP A 95 -9.00 13.54 9.50
C TRP A 95 -10.43 13.02 9.29
N TRP A 96 -11.27 13.05 10.33
CA TRP A 96 -12.67 12.62 10.25
C TRP A 96 -13.56 13.59 9.48
N THR A 97 -13.09 14.83 9.29
CA THR A 97 -13.76 15.79 8.41
C THR A 97 -13.40 15.46 6.96
N LEU A 98 -12.12 15.17 6.70
CA LEU A 98 -11.63 14.81 5.37
C LEU A 98 -12.20 13.48 4.86
N ASP A 99 -12.14 12.41 5.65
CA ASP A 99 -12.54 11.06 5.19
C ASP A 99 -14.03 11.00 4.79
N LYS A 100 -14.89 11.77 5.46
CA LYS A 100 -16.31 11.96 5.14
C LYS A 100 -16.56 12.74 3.86
N CYS A 101 -15.59 13.49 3.36
CA CYS A 101 -15.70 14.21 2.10
C CYS A 101 -15.27 13.38 0.89
N LEU A 102 -14.78 12.16 1.09
CA LEU A 102 -14.27 11.34 0.01
C LEU A 102 -15.39 10.64 -0.75
N ASP A 103 -15.33 10.79 -2.06
CA ASP A 103 -16.12 10.10 -3.07
C ASP A 103 -15.24 9.14 -3.88
N ARG A 104 -15.84 8.46 -4.86
CA ARG A 104 -15.13 7.53 -5.74
C ARG A 104 -13.90 8.16 -6.41
N ASP A 105 -14.03 9.35 -6.95
CA ASP A 105 -13.01 9.97 -7.79
C ASP A 105 -11.84 10.49 -6.95
N THR A 106 -12.13 11.06 -5.77
CA THR A 106 -11.11 11.48 -4.82
C THR A 106 -10.36 10.28 -4.21
N VAL A 107 -11.03 9.15 -3.97
CA VAL A 107 -10.35 7.90 -3.57
C VAL A 107 -9.42 7.40 -4.68
N GLU A 108 -9.90 7.34 -5.93
CA GLU A 108 -9.09 6.91 -7.09
C GLU A 108 -7.85 7.80 -7.28
N LEU A 109 -8.04 9.12 -7.26
CA LEU A 109 -6.94 10.08 -7.41
C LEU A 109 -5.95 9.99 -6.25
N SER A 110 -6.42 9.83 -5.02
CA SER A 110 -5.55 9.74 -3.84
C SER A 110 -4.71 8.46 -3.87
N ALA A 111 -5.28 7.35 -4.33
CA ALA A 111 -4.55 6.11 -4.56
C ALA A 111 -3.49 6.26 -5.67
N LEU A 112 -3.83 6.87 -6.81
CA LEU A 112 -2.87 7.14 -7.90
C LEU A 112 -1.71 8.03 -7.46
N VAL A 113 -1.99 9.11 -6.73
CA VAL A 113 -0.96 10.03 -6.21
C VAL A 113 -0.04 9.30 -5.25
N THR A 114 -0.61 8.48 -4.36
CA THR A 114 0.17 7.65 -3.43
C THR A 114 1.05 6.68 -4.20
N ALA A 115 0.48 5.93 -5.14
CA ALA A 115 1.18 4.93 -5.93
C ALA A 115 2.40 5.53 -6.68
N ILE A 116 2.19 6.65 -7.37
CA ILE A 116 3.27 7.33 -8.09
C ILE A 116 4.36 7.83 -7.13
N SER A 117 3.96 8.32 -5.95
CA SER A 117 4.90 8.82 -4.94
C SER A 117 5.74 7.68 -4.36
N CYS A 118 5.12 6.53 -4.06
CA CYS A 118 5.81 5.33 -3.59
C CYS A 118 6.79 4.79 -4.64
N ALA A 119 6.36 4.67 -5.89
CA ALA A 119 7.22 4.20 -6.98
C ALA A 119 8.45 5.10 -7.16
N LYS A 120 8.26 6.43 -7.12
CA LYS A 120 9.37 7.41 -7.19
C LYS A 120 10.30 7.36 -5.98
N ALA A 121 9.80 6.90 -4.83
CA ALA A 121 10.59 6.71 -3.61
C ALA A 121 11.24 5.31 -3.52
N GLY A 122 11.12 4.47 -4.56
CA GLY A 122 11.72 3.13 -4.59
C GLY A 122 10.92 2.05 -3.86
N SER A 123 9.66 2.32 -3.52
CA SER A 123 8.76 1.31 -2.95
C SER A 123 7.89 0.67 -4.02
N THR A 124 7.84 -0.65 -4.03
CA THR A 124 7.01 -1.42 -5.00
C THR A 124 5.82 -2.12 -4.35
N PHE A 125 5.69 -2.04 -3.02
CA PHE A 125 4.62 -2.67 -2.25
C PHE A 125 4.05 -1.70 -1.21
N ILE A 126 2.73 -1.67 -1.04
CA ILE A 126 2.05 -0.77 -0.09
C ILE A 126 1.01 -1.53 0.72
N ILE A 127 1.10 -1.43 2.05
CA ILE A 127 0.01 -1.82 2.96
C ILE A 127 -0.79 -0.56 3.28
N ASP A 128 -2.02 -0.48 2.80
CA ASP A 128 -2.86 0.70 2.99
C ASP A 128 -4.04 0.44 3.94
N HIS A 129 -4.28 1.41 4.81
CA HIS A 129 -5.34 1.44 5.81
C HIS A 129 -6.35 2.51 5.41
N HIS A 130 -7.41 2.12 4.71
CA HIS A 130 -8.26 3.05 3.97
C HIS A 130 -9.52 3.47 4.75
N ALA A 131 -9.79 4.77 4.84
CA ALA A 131 -11.03 5.31 5.37
C ALA A 131 -11.74 6.21 4.34
N SER A 132 -13.01 5.92 4.05
CA SER A 132 -13.88 6.74 3.22
C SER A 132 -15.36 6.47 3.57
N PRO A 133 -15.84 6.89 4.76
CA PRO A 133 -17.19 6.55 5.23
C PRO A 133 -18.33 6.98 4.30
N SER A 134 -18.12 7.93 3.39
CA SER A 134 -19.08 8.34 2.37
C SER A 134 -19.06 7.48 1.09
N PHE A 135 -18.03 6.63 0.92
CA PHE A 135 -17.86 5.71 -0.21
C PHE A 135 -17.19 4.41 0.24
N ILE A 136 -17.90 3.59 1.04
CA ILE A 136 -17.35 2.33 1.60
C ILE A 136 -17.32 1.21 0.55
N HIS A 137 -18.45 0.98 -0.10
CA HIS A 137 -18.60 -0.10 -1.07
C HIS A 137 -17.78 0.20 -2.32
N TRP A 138 -17.01 -0.76 -2.81
CA TRP A 138 -16.07 -0.66 -3.93
C TRP A 138 -14.79 0.18 -3.70
N SER A 139 -14.58 0.72 -2.49
CA SER A 139 -13.45 1.61 -2.25
C SER A 139 -12.11 0.90 -2.44
N LEU A 140 -11.99 -0.33 -1.92
CA LEU A 140 -10.77 -1.13 -2.00
C LEU A 140 -10.46 -1.54 -3.44
N GLU A 141 -11.48 -1.89 -4.24
CA GLU A 141 -11.32 -2.24 -5.64
C GLU A 141 -10.89 -1.04 -6.50
N VAL A 142 -11.40 0.15 -6.20
CA VAL A 142 -10.95 1.40 -6.85
C VAL A 142 -9.48 1.64 -6.55
N MET A 143 -9.05 1.47 -5.31
CA MET A 143 -7.66 1.63 -4.91
C MET A 143 -6.74 0.57 -5.51
N ALA A 144 -7.16 -0.70 -5.48
CA ALA A 144 -6.41 -1.81 -6.06
C ALA A 144 -6.10 -1.55 -7.54
N LYS A 145 -7.13 -1.17 -8.32
CA LYS A 145 -6.97 -0.81 -9.73
C LYS A 145 -6.03 0.38 -9.94
N ALA A 146 -6.08 1.37 -9.06
CA ALA A 146 -5.20 2.53 -9.11
C ALA A 146 -3.73 2.16 -8.85
N PHE A 147 -3.45 1.34 -7.83
CA PHE A 147 -2.11 0.85 -7.53
C PHE A 147 -1.56 -0.03 -8.67
N GLU A 148 -2.36 -0.97 -9.16
CA GLU A 148 -2.01 -1.88 -10.25
C GLU A 148 -1.75 -1.13 -11.56
N ARG A 149 -2.53 -0.07 -11.84
CA ARG A 149 -2.32 0.79 -13.02
C ARG A 149 -0.94 1.46 -13.03
N VAL A 150 -0.37 1.75 -11.85
CA VAL A 150 1.00 2.28 -11.72
C VAL A 150 2.05 1.16 -11.70
N GLY A 151 1.63 -0.09 -11.51
CA GLY A 151 2.50 -1.26 -11.42
C GLY A 151 2.95 -1.59 -10.00
N LEU A 152 2.23 -1.12 -8.99
CA LEU A 152 2.52 -1.42 -7.58
C LEU A 152 1.70 -2.57 -7.05
N SER A 153 2.35 -3.44 -6.28
CA SER A 153 1.68 -4.44 -5.46
C SER A 153 1.11 -3.78 -4.20
N HIS A 154 0.04 -4.36 -3.68
CA HIS A 154 -0.68 -3.78 -2.55
C HIS A 154 -1.22 -4.85 -1.61
N LEU A 155 -1.50 -4.43 -0.38
CA LEU A 155 -2.26 -5.18 0.62
C LEU A 155 -3.20 -4.19 1.31
N LEU A 156 -4.47 -4.22 0.93
CA LEU A 156 -5.45 -3.23 1.34
C LEU A 156 -6.32 -3.73 2.49
N CYS A 157 -6.79 -2.78 3.28
CA CYS A 157 -7.87 -3.00 4.23
C CYS A 157 -8.71 -1.74 4.38
N TYR A 158 -10.00 -1.93 4.66
CA TYR A 158 -10.89 -0.85 5.03
C TYR A 158 -10.79 -0.63 6.55
N GLU A 159 -10.64 0.62 6.99
CA GLU A 159 -10.60 1.02 8.40
C GLU A 159 -12.01 0.93 9.01
N ILE A 160 -12.29 -0.17 9.70
CA ILE A 160 -13.56 -0.37 10.39
C ILE A 160 -13.55 0.37 11.74
N THR A 161 -14.61 1.13 12.01
CA THR A 161 -14.79 1.91 13.23
C THR A 161 -16.28 2.10 13.56
N ASP A 162 -16.59 2.22 14.85
CA ASP A 162 -17.94 2.51 15.37
C ASP A 162 -18.22 4.03 15.44
N ARG A 163 -17.23 4.87 15.12
CA ARG A 163 -17.30 6.34 15.16
C ARG A 163 -18.52 6.90 14.44
N ASP A 164 -18.88 6.31 13.31
CA ASP A 164 -19.97 6.75 12.44
C ASP A 164 -21.21 5.84 12.57
N GLY A 165 -21.29 5.10 13.68
CA GLY A 165 -22.39 4.21 14.03
C GLY A 165 -22.20 2.77 13.54
N MET A 166 -22.92 1.85 14.18
CA MET A 166 -22.83 0.40 13.90
C MET A 166 -23.20 0.04 12.46
N ASP A 167 -24.06 0.82 11.80
CA ASP A 167 -24.41 0.57 10.40
C ASP A 167 -23.25 0.81 9.45
N LYS A 168 -22.39 1.81 9.75
CA LYS A 168 -21.16 2.07 8.99
C LYS A 168 -20.10 1.02 9.29
N ALA A 169 -19.97 0.60 10.55
CA ALA A 169 -19.08 -0.51 10.92
C ALA A 169 -19.44 -1.80 10.17
N ARG A 170 -20.73 -2.15 10.12
CA ARG A 170 -21.24 -3.31 9.35
C ARG A 170 -20.97 -3.18 7.85
N GLN A 171 -21.18 -2.00 7.26
CA GLN A 171 -20.82 -1.74 5.85
C GLN A 171 -19.33 -1.98 5.59
N GLY A 172 -18.45 -1.52 6.50
CA GLY A 172 -17.00 -1.76 6.40
C GLY A 172 -16.64 -3.24 6.51
N LEU A 173 -17.27 -3.99 7.42
CA LEU A 173 -17.13 -5.44 7.53
C LEU A 173 -17.59 -6.15 6.24
N THR A 174 -18.75 -5.78 5.68
CA THR A 174 -19.26 -6.34 4.43
C THR A 174 -18.33 -6.03 3.25
N ALA A 175 -17.86 -4.79 3.12
CA ALA A 175 -16.93 -4.42 2.05
C ALA A 175 -15.61 -5.18 2.17
N THR A 176 -15.10 -5.36 3.39
CA THR A 176 -13.91 -6.18 3.66
C THR A 176 -14.14 -7.65 3.28
N GLU A 177 -15.29 -8.23 3.67
CA GLU A 177 -15.64 -9.61 3.32
C GLU A 177 -15.71 -9.81 1.79
N GLU A 178 -16.38 -8.93 1.06
CA GLU A 178 -16.47 -9.02 -0.39
C GLU A 178 -15.09 -8.90 -1.07
N TYR A 179 -14.24 -8.00 -0.58
CA TYR A 179 -12.89 -7.84 -1.10
C TYR A 179 -12.05 -9.12 -0.89
N LEU A 180 -12.08 -9.69 0.33
CA LEU A 180 -11.31 -10.88 0.69
C LEU A 180 -11.72 -12.15 -0.06
N LYS A 181 -12.93 -12.21 -0.65
CA LYS A 181 -13.35 -13.33 -1.51
C LYS A 181 -12.54 -13.44 -2.79
N THR A 182 -12.00 -12.33 -3.28
CA THR A 182 -11.38 -12.25 -4.62
C THR A 182 -9.96 -11.68 -4.60
N HIS A 183 -9.55 -11.05 -3.49
CA HIS A 183 -8.24 -10.42 -3.34
C HIS A 183 -7.58 -10.83 -2.03
N GLN A 184 -6.25 -10.80 -2.00
CA GLN A 184 -5.52 -10.79 -0.74
C GLN A 184 -5.67 -9.41 -0.08
N GLY A 185 -6.03 -9.39 1.20
CA GLY A 185 -6.24 -8.16 1.96
C GLY A 185 -6.08 -8.41 3.46
N LEU A 186 -6.32 -7.37 4.26
CA LEU A 186 -6.37 -7.45 5.72
C LEU A 186 -7.76 -7.00 6.21
N VAL A 187 -8.12 -7.40 7.43
CA VAL A 187 -9.26 -6.81 8.14
C VAL A 187 -8.74 -5.61 8.93
N GLY A 188 -9.15 -4.40 8.51
CA GLY A 188 -8.69 -3.14 9.10
C GLY A 188 -9.57 -2.68 10.24
N LEU A 189 -8.97 -2.31 11.37
CA LEU A 189 -9.66 -1.67 12.50
C LEU A 189 -8.95 -0.35 12.77
N HIS A 190 -9.70 0.72 13.11
CA HIS A 190 -9.09 2.01 13.44
C HIS A 190 -8.21 1.92 14.71
N ALA A 191 -8.80 2.04 15.89
CA ALA A 191 -8.10 2.01 17.17
C ALA A 191 -9.06 1.64 18.31
N SER A 192 -8.52 1.22 19.45
CA SER A 192 -9.26 0.72 20.61
C SER A 192 -10.36 1.66 21.13
N PHE A 193 -10.14 2.99 21.06
CA PHE A 193 -11.13 3.98 21.53
C PHE A 193 -12.26 4.27 20.53
N THR A 194 -12.30 3.56 19.40
CA THR A 194 -13.29 3.73 18.33
C THR A 194 -13.89 2.42 17.82
N VAL A 195 -13.51 1.31 18.45
CA VAL A 195 -13.96 -0.04 18.09
C VAL A 195 -14.38 -0.73 19.37
N GLY A 196 -15.67 -1.00 19.51
CA GLY A 196 -16.24 -1.74 20.62
C GLY A 196 -16.16 -3.25 20.43
N ASP A 197 -16.50 -3.99 21.48
CA ASP A 197 -16.36 -5.44 21.55
C ASP A 197 -17.12 -6.18 20.44
N GLU A 198 -18.31 -5.70 20.06
CA GLU A 198 -19.13 -6.33 19.01
C GLU A 198 -18.43 -6.26 17.65
N THR A 199 -17.90 -5.10 17.28
CA THR A 199 -17.18 -4.88 16.02
C THR A 199 -15.84 -5.62 16.01
N LEU A 200 -15.11 -5.58 17.14
CA LEU A 200 -13.85 -6.31 17.29
C LEU A 200 -14.06 -7.81 17.08
N LYS A 201 -15.09 -8.40 17.70
CA LYS A 201 -15.42 -9.82 17.55
C LYS A 201 -15.76 -10.18 16.11
N GLN A 202 -16.59 -9.37 15.45
CA GLN A 202 -16.95 -9.62 14.04
C GLN A 202 -15.73 -9.55 13.12
N ALA A 203 -14.82 -8.60 13.36
CA ALA A 203 -13.57 -8.48 12.62
C ALA A 203 -12.66 -9.69 12.83
N THR A 204 -12.55 -10.22 14.05
CA THR A 204 -11.76 -11.44 14.32
C THR A 204 -12.38 -12.67 13.67
N ASP A 205 -13.71 -12.81 13.70
CA ASP A 205 -14.41 -13.92 13.06
C ASP A 205 -14.21 -13.89 11.53
N LEU A 206 -14.25 -12.69 10.95
CA LEU A 206 -14.00 -12.48 9.52
C LEU A 206 -12.55 -12.82 9.14
N MET A 207 -11.59 -12.33 9.92
CA MET A 207 -10.17 -12.62 9.72
C MET A 207 -9.88 -14.12 9.73
N GLN A 208 -10.45 -14.86 10.69
CA GLN A 208 -10.32 -16.32 10.77
C GLN A 208 -10.96 -17.03 9.57
N ARG A 209 -12.17 -16.61 9.18
CA ARG A 209 -12.91 -17.21 8.05
C ARG A 209 -12.13 -17.15 6.73
N PHE A 210 -11.42 -16.05 6.48
CA PHE A 210 -10.65 -15.83 5.25
C PHE A 210 -9.15 -16.12 5.40
N ASN A 211 -8.70 -16.62 6.56
CA ASN A 211 -7.28 -16.83 6.87
C ASN A 211 -6.42 -15.59 6.53
N SER A 212 -6.91 -14.41 6.94
CA SER A 212 -6.30 -13.11 6.72
C SER A 212 -5.59 -12.62 8.00
N GLY A 213 -5.11 -11.37 8.02
CA GLY A 213 -4.54 -10.70 9.19
C GLY A 213 -5.38 -9.51 9.65
N ILE A 214 -5.11 -9.02 10.87
CA ILE A 214 -5.66 -7.76 11.38
C ILE A 214 -4.65 -6.64 11.14
N HIS A 215 -5.13 -5.49 10.67
CA HIS A 215 -4.38 -4.25 10.63
C HIS A 215 -5.04 -3.23 11.55
N VAL A 216 -4.38 -2.88 12.66
CA VAL A 216 -4.93 -1.98 13.69
C VAL A 216 -3.87 -1.07 14.26
N HIS A 217 -4.22 0.19 14.54
CA HIS A 217 -3.34 1.09 15.26
C HIS A 217 -3.26 0.68 16.73
N VAL A 218 -2.05 0.48 17.21
CA VAL A 218 -1.74 0.17 18.62
C VAL A 218 -0.75 1.18 19.16
N ALA A 219 -0.89 1.52 20.44
CA ALA A 219 0.01 2.38 21.19
C ALA A 219 0.21 1.79 22.59
#